data_AF-K8PPR5-F1
#
_entry.id   AF-K8PPR5-F1
#
_cell.length_a   1.000
_cell.length_b   1.000
_cell.length_c   1.000
_cell.angle_alpha   90.00
_cell.angle_beta   90.00
_cell.angle_gamma   90.00
#
_symmetry.space_group_name_H-M   'P 1'
#
loop_
_entity.id
_entity.type
_entity.pdbx_description
1 polymer ?
#
loop_
_entity_poly.entity_id
_entity_poly.type
_entity_poly.pdbx_seq_one_letter_code
_entity_poly.pdbx_strand_id
1 'polypeptide(L)'
;MTSQEYVLDAVLRAQGVLADYIESGPRDCARTLSRLFVIFADDELTDAVHALNLQAISAEMRAGEPPLRSPTSPPYNRTSG
;
A
#
# COMPACT_ATOMS: atom_id res chain seq x y z
N MET A 1 -5.74 2.01 14.70
CA MET A 1 -6.07 1.98 13.28
C MET A 1 -4.79 1.64 12.52
N THR A 2 -4.81 0.65 11.65
CA THR A 2 -3.68 0.28 10.79
C THR A 2 -3.58 1.23 9.60
N SER A 3 -2.43 1.31 8.93
CA SER A 3 -2.27 2.12 7.71
C SER A 3 -3.27 1.71 6.62
N GLN A 4 -3.58 0.42 6.50
CA GLN A 4 -4.57 -0.08 5.56
C GLN A 4 -6.00 0.38 5.90
N GLU A 5 -6.39 0.29 7.18
CA GLU A 5 -7.68 0.78 7.65
C GLU A 5 -7.80 2.31 7.44
N TYR A 6 -6.72 3.04 7.67
CA TYR A 6 -6.66 4.50 7.50
C TYR A 6 -6.88 4.91 6.04
N VAL A 7 -6.15 4.27 5.11
CA VAL A 7 -6.32 4.52 3.68
C VAL A 7 -7.72 4.13 3.20
N LEU A 8 -8.25 3.01 3.68
CA LEU A 8 -9.60 2.57 3.32
C LEU A 8 -10.66 3.57 3.81
N ASP A 9 -10.55 4.07 5.04
CA ASP A 9 -11.45 5.09 5.57
C ASP A 9 -11.42 6.37 4.70
N ALA A 10 -10.23 6.88 4.37
CA ALA A 10 -10.09 8.06 3.52
C ALA A 10 -10.75 7.87 2.14
N VAL A 11 -10.59 6.68 1.53
CA VAL A 11 -11.26 6.34 0.26
C VAL A 11 -12.78 6.33 0.42
N LEU A 12 -13.31 5.73 1.49
CA LEU A 12 -14.75 5.69 1.75
C LEU A 12 -15.32 7.09 1.99
N ARG A 13 -14.62 7.95 2.73
CA ARG A 13 -15.00 9.35 2.92
C ARG A 13 -15.02 10.11 1.59
N ALA A 14 -14.00 9.92 0.75
CA ALA A 14 -13.93 10.55 -0.57
C ALA A 14 -15.05 10.07 -1.50
N GLN A 15 -15.39 8.78 -1.46
CA GLN A 15 -16.54 8.23 -2.19
C GLN A 15 -17.85 8.87 -1.73
N GLY A 16 -18.04 9.09 -0.41
CA GLY A 16 -19.20 9.81 0.12
C GLY A 16 -19.31 11.22 -0.45
N VAL A 17 -18.21 11.98 -0.47
CA VAL A 17 -18.17 13.33 -1.06
C VAL A 17 -18.54 13.33 -2.55
N LEU A 18 -18.11 12.30 -3.30
CA LEU A 18 -18.45 12.16 -4.72
C LEU A 18 -19.90 11.71 -4.93
N ALA A 19 -20.45 10.87 -4.04
CA ALA A 19 -21.85 10.46 -4.09
C ALA A 19 -22.76 11.68 -3.93
N ASP A 20 -22.50 12.54 -2.93
CA ASP A 20 -23.22 13.81 -2.70
C ASP A 20 -23.22 14.72 -3.94
N TYR A 21 -22.14 14.71 -4.72
CA TYR A 21 -22.01 15.52 -5.94
C TYR A 21 -22.85 15.00 -7.11
N ILE A 22 -23.11 13.68 -7.16
CA ILE A 22 -23.86 13.02 -8.24
C ILE A 22 -25.38 13.10 -7.99
N GLU A 23 -25.80 13.34 -6.74
CA GLU A 23 -27.22 13.54 -6.40
C GLU A 23 -27.85 14.69 -7.19
N SER A 24 -29.14 14.58 -7.47
CA SER A 24 -29.93 15.55 -8.24
C SER A 24 -30.17 16.83 -7.44
N GLY A 25 -29.14 17.67 -7.35
CA GLY A 25 -29.16 19.00 -6.77
C GLY A 25 -28.22 19.98 -7.51
N PRO A 26 -28.20 21.26 -7.12
CA PRO A 26 -27.26 22.23 -7.66
C PRO A 26 -25.81 21.77 -7.39
N ARG A 27 -25.03 21.61 -8.47
CA ARG A 27 -23.65 21.14 -8.38
C ARG A 27 -22.73 22.27 -7.95
N ASP A 28 -22.02 22.07 -6.85
CA ASP A 28 -20.97 22.96 -6.36
C ASP A 28 -19.62 22.25 -6.46
N CYS A 29 -18.99 22.36 -7.63
CA CYS A 29 -17.69 21.74 -7.91
C CYS A 29 -16.61 22.26 -6.95
N ALA A 30 -16.63 23.56 -6.63
CA ALA A 30 -15.63 24.18 -5.76
C ALA A 30 -15.72 23.59 -4.35
N ARG A 31 -16.94 23.48 -3.80
CA ARG A 31 -17.16 22.86 -2.49
C ARG A 31 -16.76 21.39 -2.46
N THR A 32 -17.08 20.64 -3.52
CA THR A 32 -16.74 19.22 -3.63
C THR A 32 -15.23 19.03 -3.66
N LEU A 33 -14.52 19.82 -4.46
CA LEU A 33 -13.05 19.80 -4.52
C LEU A 33 -12.42 20.18 -3.19
N SER A 34 -12.95 21.20 -2.50
CA SER A 34 -12.45 21.58 -1.17
C SER A 34 -12.62 20.46 -0.15
N ARG A 35 -13.74 19.73 -0.17
CA ARG A 35 -13.97 18.58 0.72
C ARG A 35 -13.02 17.42 0.43
N LEU A 36 -12.79 17.12 -0.85
CA LEU A 36 -11.81 16.10 -1.25
C LEU A 36 -10.39 16.49 -0.84
N PHE A 37 -10.03 17.77 -1.02
CA PHE A 37 -8.71 18.27 -0.63
C PHE A 37 -8.45 18.09 0.87
N VAL A 38 -9.43 18.38 1.72
CA VAL A 38 -9.30 18.16 3.18
C VAL A 38 -9.03 16.70 3.53
N ILE A 39 -9.59 15.75 2.77
CA ILE A 39 -9.35 14.32 3.00
C ILE A 39 -7.93 13.92 2.55
N PHE A 40 -7.49 14.40 1.39
CA PHE A 40 -6.23 13.97 0.79
C PHE A 40 -5.01 14.78 1.22
N ALA A 41 -5.20 15.97 1.81
CA ALA A 41 -4.12 16.77 2.39
C ALA A 41 -3.75 16.34 3.83
N ASP A 42 -4.30 15.23 4.30
CA ASP A 42 -3.99 14.68 5.61
C ASP A 42 -2.59 14.03 5.59
N ASP A 43 -1.68 14.55 6.41
CA ASP A 43 -0.31 14.04 6.51
C ASP A 43 -0.29 12.59 7.01
N GLU A 44 -1.21 12.20 7.90
CA GLU A 44 -1.32 10.82 8.38
C GLU A 44 -1.74 9.87 7.25
N LEU A 45 -2.57 10.33 6.31
CA LEU A 45 -2.92 9.56 5.12
C LEU A 45 -1.69 9.34 4.23
N THR A 46 -0.91 10.39 4.05
CA THR A 46 0.32 10.35 3.23
C THR A 46 1.32 9.36 3.82
N ASP A 47 1.53 9.41 5.14
CA ASP A 47 2.39 8.48 5.86
C ASP A 47 1.87 7.04 5.80
N ALA A 48 0.55 6.84 5.92
CA ALA A 48 -0.08 5.53 5.81
C ALA A 48 0.12 4.92 4.41
N VAL A 49 -0.07 5.70 3.34
CA VAL A 49 0.20 5.26 1.96
C VAL A 49 1.68 4.93 1.78
N HIS A 50 2.58 5.77 2.30
CA HIS A 50 4.01 5.55 2.20
C HIS A 50 4.44 4.25 2.90
N ALA A 51 3.92 3.99 4.10
CA ALA A 51 4.18 2.77 4.86
C ALA A 51 3.73 1.51 4.10
N LEU A 52 2.53 1.54 3.50
CA LEU A 52 2.03 0.42 2.69
C LEU A 52 2.88 0.21 1.43
N ASN A 53 3.31 1.28 0.78
CA ASN A 53 4.19 1.20 -0.39
C ASN A 53 5.54 0.55 -0.04
N LEU A 54 6.16 0.94 1.09
CA LEU A 54 7.39 0.32 1.57
C LEU A 54 7.20 -1.17 1.88
N GLN A 55 6.06 -1.54 2.49
CA GLN A 55 5.73 -2.95 2.74
C GLN A 55 5.60 -3.74 1.44
N ALA A 56 4.91 -3.20 0.43
CA ALA A 56 4.76 -3.84 -0.88
C ALA A 56 6.13 -4.06 -1.56
N ILE A 57 6.98 -3.04 -1.59
CA ILE A 57 8.34 -3.14 -2.14
C ILE A 57 9.15 -4.21 -1.40
N SER A 58 9.09 -4.23 -0.07
CA SER A 58 9.82 -5.21 0.73
C SER A 58 9.35 -6.66 0.47
N ALA A 59 8.05 -6.85 0.23
CA ALA A 59 7.48 -8.14 -0.09
C ALA A 59 7.91 -8.62 -1.49
N GLU A 60 7.93 -7.73 -2.47
CA GLU A 60 8.42 -8.01 -3.82
C GLU A 60 9.90 -8.41 -3.82
N MET A 61 10.74 -7.69 -3.06
CA MET A 61 12.17 -8.01 -2.93
C MET A 61 12.39 -9.41 -2.34
N ARG A 62 11.63 -9.79 -1.31
CA ARG A 62 11.69 -11.14 -0.72
C ARG A 62 11.18 -12.23 -1.65
N ALA A 63 10.19 -11.92 -2.49
CA ALA A 63 9.67 -12.86 -3.48
C ALA A 63 10.65 -13.10 -4.64
N GLY A 64 11.56 -12.16 -4.90
CA GLY A 64 12.58 -12.24 -5.95
C GLY A 64 13.92 -12.89 -5.54
N GLU A 65 14.16 -13.16 -4.26
CA GLU A 65 15.38 -13.84 -3.82
C GLU A 65 15.31 -15.34 -4.14
N PRO A 66 16.18 -15.89 -5.02
CA PRO A 66 16.30 -17.34 -5.14
C PRO A 66 16.82 -17.90 -3.80
N PRO A 67 16.35 -19.08 -3.36
CA PRO A 67 16.78 -19.64 -2.09
C PRO A 67 18.30 -19.76 -2.09
N LEU A 68 18.94 -19.17 -1.08
CA LEU A 68 20.36 -19.34 -0.78
C LEU A 68 20.67 -20.83 -0.86
N ARG A 69 21.29 -21.26 -1.97
CA ARG A 69 21.76 -22.63 -2.11
C ARG A 69 22.80 -22.82 -1.03
N SER A 70 22.47 -23.62 -0.02
CA SER A 70 23.43 -24.13 0.95
C SER A 70 24.64 -24.65 0.17
N PRO A 71 25.88 -24.28 0.52
CA PRO A 71 27.05 -24.83 -0.12
C PRO A 71 27.17 -26.29 0.31
N THR A 72 26.56 -27.20 -0.45
CA THR A 72 26.78 -28.63 -0.32
C THR A 72 28.20 -28.92 -0.80
N SER A 73 29.12 -28.98 0.16
CA SER A 73 30.46 -29.51 -0.06
C SER A 73 30.36 -30.95 -0.64
N PRO A 74 31.17 -31.31 -1.64
CA PRO A 74 31.13 -32.65 -2.22
C PRO A 74 31.70 -33.70 -1.26
N PRO A 75 31.20 -34.95 -1.28
CA PRO A 75 31.76 -36.01 -0.45
C PRO A 75 33.13 -36.42 -1.00
N TYR A 76 34.14 -36.37 -0.14
CA TYR A 76 35.47 -36.92 -0.41
C TYR A 76 35.35 -38.45 -0.53
N ASN A 77 35.49 -39.01 -1.74
CA ASN A 77 35.67 -40.45 -1.93
C ASN A 77 37.08 -40.83 -1.47
N ARG A 78 37.17 -41.55 -0.34
CA ARG A 78 38.39 -42.18 0.14
C ARG A 78 38.37 -43.65 -0.26
N THR A 79 39.07 -43.97 -1.33
CA THR A 79 39.40 -45.35 -1.72
C THR A 79 40.40 -45.89 -0.68
N SER A 80 40.00 -46.89 0.11
CA SER A 80 40.92 -47.70 0.90
C SER A 80 41.30 -48.92 0.06
N GLY A 81 42.61 -49.19 0.00
CA GLY A 81 43.21 -50.32 -0.73
C GLY A 81 43.09 -51.66 -0.03
#